data_AF-A0A7C9PLS1-F1
#
_entry.id   AF-A0A7C9PLS1-F1
#
_cell.length_a   1.000
_cell.length_b   1.000
_cell.length_c   1.000
_cell.angle_alpha   90.00
_cell.angle_beta   90.00
_cell.angle_gamma   90.00
#
_symmetry.space_group_name_H-M   'P 1'
#
loop_
_entity.id
_entity.type
_entity.pdbx_description
1 polymer ?
#
loop_
_entity_poly.entity_id
_entity_poly.type
_entity_poly.pdbx_seq_one_letter_code
_entity_poly.pdbx_strand_id
1 'polypeptide(L)'
;MAPSKNQEREAREARERLRKYNARQGVHAHQVARRRRDNILGLAGLLVVAALATGTQLYYFTAGPGMPKPAPSSSPSPTATPTP
;
A
#
# COMPACT_ATOMS: atom_id res chain seq x y z
N MET A 1 -25.12 12.57 -49.55
CA MET A 1 -25.44 13.99 -49.26
C MET A 1 -24.16 14.67 -48.82
N ALA A 2 -23.70 15.69 -49.55
CA ALA A 2 -22.51 16.45 -49.16
C ALA A 2 -22.88 17.37 -47.96
N PRO A 3 -22.06 17.42 -46.91
CA PRO A 3 -22.31 18.32 -45.79
C PRO A 3 -22.30 19.76 -46.29
N SER A 4 -23.26 20.56 -45.86
CA SER A 4 -23.32 21.97 -46.23
C SER A 4 -22.14 22.73 -45.61
N LYS A 5 -21.69 23.81 -46.25
CA LYS A 5 -20.62 24.71 -45.74
C LYS A 5 -20.84 25.14 -44.28
N ASN A 6 -22.09 25.18 -43.83
CA ASN A 6 -22.45 25.51 -42.44
C ASN A 6 -22.13 24.36 -41.47
N GLN A 7 -22.38 23.10 -41.86
CA GLN A 7 -22.00 21.93 -41.05
C GLN A 7 -20.48 21.81 -40.90
N GLU A 8 -19.69 22.16 -41.92
CA GLU A 8 -18.23 22.17 -41.80
C GLU A 8 -17.72 23.25 -40.84
N ARG A 9 -18.40 24.40 -40.77
CA ARG A 9 -18.07 25.46 -39.80
C ARG A 9 -18.45 25.04 -38.38
N GLU A 10 -19.65 24.52 -38.17
CA GLU A 10 -20.08 23.97 -36.87
C GLU A 10 -19.16 22.84 -36.39
N ALA A 11 -18.75 21.94 -37.30
CA ALA A 11 -17.83 20.86 -36.97
C ALA A 11 -16.45 21.37 -36.52
N ARG A 12 -15.96 22.49 -37.09
CA ARG A 12 -14.71 23.13 -36.66
C ARG A 12 -14.86 23.78 -35.28
N GLU A 13 -15.93 24.53 -35.06
CA GLU A 13 -16.22 25.15 -33.77
C GLU A 13 -16.41 24.10 -32.65
N ALA A 14 -17.10 22.99 -32.93
CA ALA A 14 -17.27 21.89 -32.00
C ALA A 14 -15.93 21.25 -31.60
N ARG A 15 -15.02 21.05 -32.57
CA ARG A 15 -13.67 20.53 -32.30
C ARG A 15 -12.83 21.49 -31.47
N GLU A 16 -12.92 22.80 -31.71
CA GLU A 16 -12.23 23.81 -30.91
C GLU A 16 -12.74 23.85 -29.47
N ARG A 17 -14.06 23.76 -29.28
CA ARG A 17 -14.68 23.67 -27.94
C ARG A 17 -14.20 22.40 -27.23
N LEU A 18 -14.20 21.25 -27.90
CA LEU A 18 -13.70 19.99 -27.35
C LEU A 18 -12.22 20.05 -26.97
N ARG A 19 -11.36 20.70 -27.77
CA ARG A 19 -9.94 20.88 -27.42
C ARG A 19 -9.78 21.74 -26.17
N LYS A 20 -10.51 22.85 -26.05
CA LYS A 20 -10.49 23.70 -24.85
C LYS A 20 -10.99 22.97 -23.60
N TYR A 21 -12.04 22.16 -23.73
CA TYR A 21 -12.55 21.34 -22.62
C TYR A 21 -11.58 20.23 -22.21
N ASN A 22 -11.01 19.50 -23.17
CA ASN A 22 -10.03 18.46 -22.90
C ASN A 22 -8.75 19.01 -22.25
N ALA A 23 -8.29 20.18 -22.68
CA ALA A 23 -7.13 20.82 -22.06
C ALA A 23 -7.38 21.12 -20.56
N ARG A 24 -8.58 21.60 -20.20
CA ARG A 24 -8.94 21.86 -18.79
C ARG A 24 -9.11 20.58 -17.98
N GLN A 25 -9.71 19.54 -18.56
CA GLN A 25 -9.86 18.25 -17.88
C GLN A 25 -8.53 17.52 -17.70
N GLY A 26 -7.61 17.62 -18.66
CA GLY A 26 -6.30 16.99 -18.61
C GLY A 26 -5.48 17.43 -17.39
N VAL A 27 -5.50 18.73 -17.07
CA VAL A 27 -4.74 19.27 -15.92
C VAL A 27 -5.26 18.74 -14.59
N HIS A 28 -6.58 18.69 -14.39
CA HIS A 28 -7.17 18.12 -13.18
C HIS A 28 -6.93 16.61 -13.07
N ALA A 29 -7.09 15.87 -14.17
CA ALA A 29 -6.84 14.43 -14.20
C ALA A 29 -5.37 14.10 -13.87
N HIS A 30 -4.42 14.85 -14.45
CA HIS A 30 -3.00 14.69 -14.16
C HIS A 30 -2.64 15.01 -12.70
N GLN A 31 -3.20 16.08 -12.13
CA GLN A 31 -2.96 16.42 -10.73
C GLN A 31 -3.49 15.35 -9.77
N VAL A 32 -4.69 14.83 -10.02
CA VAL A 32 -5.28 13.76 -9.20
C VAL A 32 -4.49 12.45 -9.34
N ALA A 33 -4.09 12.10 -10.57
CA ALA A 33 -3.30 10.90 -10.83
C ALA A 33 -1.94 10.94 -10.11
N ARG A 34 -1.27 12.10 -10.11
CA ARG A 34 0.02 12.28 -9.41
C ARG A 34 -0.12 12.09 -7.91
N ARG A 35 -1.10 12.76 -7.28
CA ARG A 35 -1.37 12.61 -5.84
C ARG A 35 -1.70 11.17 -5.45
N ARG A 36 -2.48 10.45 -6.26
CA ARG A 36 -2.78 9.04 -6.01
C ARG A 36 -1.52 8.17 -6.07
N ARG A 37 -0.68 8.36 -7.09
CA ARG A 37 0.59 7.62 -7.21
C ARG A 37 1.50 7.90 -6.02
N ASP A 38 1.66 9.16 -5.65
CA ASP A 38 2.53 9.56 -4.54
C ASP A 38 2.00 9.00 -3.20
N ASN A 39 0.68 9.05 -2.96
CA ASN A 39 0.07 8.46 -1.76
C ASN A 39 0.21 6.93 -1.71
N ILE A 40 0.05 6.24 -2.85
CA ILE A 40 0.23 4.78 -2.93
C ILE A 40 1.70 4.41 -2.66
N LEU A 41 2.65 5.14 -3.25
CA LEU A 41 4.07 4.93 -3.01
C LEU A 41 4.44 5.22 -1.55
N GLY A 42 3.90 6.29 -0.97
CA GLY A 42 4.07 6.61 0.45
C GLY A 42 3.52 5.52 1.36
N LEU A 43 2.30 5.03 1.09
CA LEU A 43 1.69 3.94 1.85
C LEU A 43 2.48 2.63 1.71
N ALA A 44 2.94 2.30 0.50
CA ALA A 44 3.77 1.13 0.26
C ALA A 44 5.09 1.22 1.04
N GLY A 45 5.76 2.38 1.02
CA GLY A 45 6.96 2.62 1.81
C GLY A 45 6.72 2.47 3.32
N LEU A 46 5.63 3.04 3.83
CA LEU A 46 5.22 2.89 5.23
C LEU A 46 5.02 1.42 5.61
N LEU A 47 4.31 0.65 4.76
CA LEU A 47 4.06 -0.76 5.00
C LEU A 47 5.34 -1.59 5.03
N VAL A 48 6.30 -1.31 4.14
CA VAL A 48 7.59 -1.99 4.13
C VAL A 48 8.36 -1.71 5.42
N VAL A 49 8.43 -0.46 5.86
CA VAL A 49 9.13 -0.10 7.10
C VAL A 49 8.44 -0.73 8.32
N ALA A 50 7.11 -0.70 8.40
CA ALA A 50 6.36 -1.31 9.49
C ALA A 50 6.54 -2.83 9.54
N ALA A 51 6.54 -3.50 8.38
CA ALA A 51 6.78 -4.93 8.26
C ALA A 51 8.21 -5.29 8.68
N LEU A 52 9.21 -4.50 8.27
CA LEU A 52 10.60 -4.69 8.69
C LEU A 52 10.77 -4.49 10.20
N ALA A 53 10.21 -3.43 10.78
CA ALA A 53 10.30 -3.17 12.21
C ALA A 53 9.67 -4.33 13.02
N THR A 54 8.45 -4.72 12.67
CA THR A 54 7.72 -5.79 13.35
C THR A 54 8.39 -7.15 13.15
N GLY A 55 8.79 -7.45 11.91
CA GLY A 55 9.48 -8.70 11.55
C GLY A 55 10.85 -8.82 12.22
N THR A 56 11.62 -7.73 12.29
CA THR A 56 12.91 -7.72 13.00
C THR A 56 12.72 -7.96 14.49
N GLN A 57 11.70 -7.33 15.10
CA GLN A 57 11.41 -7.53 16.51
C GLN A 57 10.98 -8.96 16.82
N LEU A 58 10.07 -9.52 16.02
CA LEU A 58 9.68 -10.94 16.10
C LEU A 58 10.89 -11.85 15.96
N TYR A 59 11.73 -11.64 14.95
CA TYR A 59 12.92 -12.44 14.72
C TYR A 59 13.89 -12.36 15.89
N TYR A 60 14.16 -11.15 16.41
CA TYR A 60 15.08 -10.92 17.52
C TYR A 60 14.67 -11.67 18.80
N PHE A 61 13.37 -11.70 19.11
CA PHE A 61 12.87 -12.37 20.31
C PHE A 61 12.58 -13.87 20.14
N THR A 62 12.38 -14.35 18.91
CA THR A 62 12.02 -15.77 18.65
C THR A 62 13.15 -16.63 18.12
N ALA A 63 14.15 -16.07 17.44
CA ALA A 63 15.27 -16.84 16.89
C ALA A 63 16.62 -16.11 17.05
N GLY A 64 16.58 -14.85 17.46
CA GLY A 64 17.75 -14.00 17.64
C GLY A 64 18.29 -13.99 19.08
N PRO A 65 19.33 -13.17 19.32
CA PRO A 65 20.07 -13.14 20.57
C PRO A 65 19.27 -12.60 21.77
N GLY A 66 18.07 -12.08 21.55
CA GLY A 66 17.13 -11.67 22.60
C GLY A 66 16.26 -12.81 23.14
N MET A 67 16.45 -14.05 22.68
CA MET A 67 15.65 -15.19 23.14
C MET A 67 15.78 -15.38 24.67
N PRO A 68 14.67 -15.46 25.41
CA PRO A 68 14.72 -15.71 26.84
C PRO A 68 15.33 -17.10 27.10
N LYS A 69 16.27 -17.15 28.06
CA LYS A 69 16.91 -18.42 28.46
C LYS A 69 15.82 -19.41 28.90
N PRO A 70 15.81 -20.65 28.38
CA PRO A 70 14.80 -21.64 28.76
C PRO A 70 14.80 -21.81 30.28
N ALA A 71 13.61 -21.66 30.87
CA ALA A 71 13.43 -21.85 32.31
C ALA A 71 13.75 -23.32 32.66
N PRO A 72 14.43 -23.58 33.79
CA PRO A 72 14.71 -24.94 34.21
C PRO A 72 13.38 -25.67 34.42
N SER A 73 13.22 -26.82 33.74
CA SER A 73 12.10 -27.72 33.97
C SER A 73 12.13 -28.20 35.42
N SER A 74 11.01 -28.07 36.12
CA SER A 74 10.84 -28.61 37.47
C SER A 74 11.00 -30.13 37.42
N SER A 75 12.08 -30.64 38.03
CA SER A 75 12.28 -32.09 38.21
C SER A 75 11.14 -32.67 39.03
N PRO A 76 10.62 -33.87 38.69
CA PRO A 76 9.60 -34.52 39.52
C PRO A 76 10.15 -34.75 40.93
N SER A 77 9.41 -34.29 41.94
CA SER A 77 9.73 -34.56 43.35
C SER A 77 9.44 -36.05 43.64
N PRO A 78 10.34 -36.78 44.33
CA PRO A 78 10.11 -38.19 44.62
C PRO A 78 8.85 -38.37 45.48
N THR A 79 7.91 -39.19 44.99
CA THR A 79 6.75 -39.63 45.76
C THR A 79 7.22 -40.55 46.89
N ALA A 80 6.84 -40.24 48.13
CA ALA A 80 7.15 -41.10 49.28
C ALA A 80 6.50 -42.48 49.09
N THR A 81 7.32 -43.53 49.15
CA THR A 81 6.86 -44.92 49.15
C THR A 81 6.13 -45.20 50.46
N PRO A 82 4.89 -45.72 50.46
CA PRO A 82 4.22 -46.11 51.68
C PRO A 82 4.91 -47.34 52.28
N THR A 83 5.33 -47.23 53.54
CA THR A 83 5.88 -48.32 54.35
C THR A 83 4.76 -49.26 54.80
N PRO A 84 4.95 -50.59 54.80
CA PRO A 84 3.92 -51.58 55.14
C PRO A 84 3.40 -51.50 56.58
#